data_AF-A0A834H080-F1
#
_entry.id   AF-A0A834H080-F1
#
_cell.length_a   1.000
_cell.length_b   1.000
_cell.length_c   1.000
_cell.angle_alpha   90.00
_cell.angle_beta   90.00
_cell.angle_gamma   90.00
#
_symmetry.space_group_name_H-M   'P 1'
#
loop_
_entity.id
_entity.type
_entity.pdbx_description
1 polymer ?
#
loop_
_entity_poly.entity_id
_entity_poly.type
_entity_poly.pdbx_seq_one_letter_code
_entity_poly.pdbx_strand_id
1 'polypeptide(L)'
;MSTVTVPPVLTSARDDAIQLHRAFKGFGCDTTTVVNILAHRNSAQRAMIRQEYRTMYSEDLDNRLSSELSGDVKRAVCLWMHDPAGRDATLLRKALSGDIINLRTASELLLAYVGILRYEGPESDRMMAENDAKALFKAGEKRLGTDENTFIRVFSERSRAQLGAVSSAYHSMYGSSLKKAVKKEMSGDFEFALLTILQCAENPGKFFAKALHKAMKGMGTDDSTLIRVIVTRAEIDMQYIKAEYRKKHGKSLNDAVHSETSGHYRAFLLALLISSHECSVKLQRFTHPGKGDGSLSFLVFGDWGRDGLYNQSEVAFQMGRIGEELDLDFVVSTGDNFYDNGLKAINDPAFRESFSEIYSYKSLRKPWYSVLGNHDYRGDVKAQLDPILRRIDRRWFCLRSFVLNAAEITDFFFVDTTPFVDAYFNEPEDHIYDWRGIYPRETYVSNHLKDLNSALRESTAKWKIVVGHHSIRSVGHHGDTHELVHRLLPILEANNVDFYMNGHDHCLERISCHNSRIQFLTSGAGSKAWRGDEKLRNDCAVHFFYDGQGFMSVQLSSTNAQMRFYDVEGKAMYRWNVTRQLHFHSEM
;
A
#
# COMPACT_ATOMS: atom_id res chain seq x y z
N MET A 1 -10.94 9.28 -8.47
CA MET A 1 -10.30 8.94 -7.18
C MET A 1 -8.87 9.43 -7.21
N SER A 2 -8.47 10.11 -6.13
CA SER A 2 -7.12 10.64 -5.90
C SER A 2 -6.07 9.52 -5.91
N THR A 3 -4.86 9.82 -6.37
CA THR A 3 -3.66 8.97 -6.22
C THR A 3 -2.79 9.38 -5.04
N VAL A 4 -2.99 10.55 -4.45
CA VAL A 4 -2.13 11.05 -3.38
C VAL A 4 -2.20 10.15 -2.16
N THR A 5 -1.04 9.63 -1.75
CA THR A 5 -0.91 8.83 -0.55
C THR A 5 -0.59 9.74 0.63
N VAL A 6 -1.49 9.83 1.59
CA VAL A 6 -1.24 10.47 2.89
C VAL A 6 -0.82 9.39 3.88
N PRO A 7 0.35 9.49 4.54
CA PRO A 7 0.80 8.50 5.50
C PRO A 7 -0.21 8.33 6.64
N PRO A 8 -0.47 7.10 7.12
CA PRO A 8 -1.43 6.83 8.19
C PRO A 8 -0.93 7.25 9.59
N VAL A 9 0.31 7.76 9.73
CA VAL A 9 0.85 8.27 11.00
C VAL A 9 1.32 9.72 10.84
N LEU A 10 0.83 10.56 11.77
CA LEU A 10 1.02 12.00 11.89
C LEU A 10 2.47 12.39 12.18
N THR A 11 3.25 12.79 11.18
CA THR A 11 4.15 13.93 11.47
C THR A 11 3.27 15.17 11.57
N SER A 12 3.45 15.95 12.63
CA SER A 12 2.72 17.21 12.73
C SER A 12 3.20 18.16 11.63
N ALA A 13 2.38 19.13 11.23
CA ALA A 13 2.81 20.17 10.30
C ALA A 13 4.09 20.89 10.79
N ARG A 14 4.26 20.96 12.12
CA ARG A 14 5.45 21.44 12.80
C ARG A 14 6.68 20.56 12.56
N ASP A 15 6.56 19.24 12.69
CA ASP A 15 7.66 18.30 12.43
C ASP A 15 8.10 18.32 10.96
N ASP A 16 7.13 18.41 10.05
CA ASP A 16 7.41 18.57 8.62
C ASP A 16 8.12 19.90 8.35
N ALA A 17 7.69 21.00 8.97
CA ALA A 17 8.38 22.29 8.87
C ALA A 17 9.82 22.23 9.40
N ILE A 18 10.06 21.53 10.52
CA ILE A 18 11.41 21.31 11.07
C ILE A 18 12.28 20.52 10.09
N GLN A 19 11.75 19.44 9.52
CA GLN A 19 12.50 18.61 8.58
C GLN A 19 12.79 19.34 7.27
N LEU A 20 11.82 20.10 6.73
CA LEU A 20 12.03 20.95 5.57
C LEU A 20 13.10 22.01 5.85
N HIS A 21 13.04 22.68 7.01
CA HIS A 21 14.07 23.66 7.37
C HIS A 21 15.46 23.03 7.47
N ARG A 22 15.57 21.82 8.03
CA ARG A 22 16.83 21.06 8.05
C ARG A 22 17.30 20.68 6.64
N ALA A 23 16.39 20.33 5.75
CA ALA A 23 16.70 19.99 4.35
C ALA A 23 17.30 21.17 3.58
N PHE A 24 17.03 22.41 4.01
CA PHE A 24 17.60 23.64 3.43
C PHE A 24 18.89 24.12 4.11
N LYS A 25 19.41 23.41 5.13
CA LYS A 25 20.64 23.81 5.83
C LYS A 25 21.89 23.30 5.10
N GLY A 26 22.88 24.18 4.99
CA GLY A 26 24.19 23.86 4.43
C GLY A 26 24.35 24.32 2.99
N PHE A 27 25.34 23.79 2.28
CA PHE A 27 25.53 24.07 0.86
C PHE A 27 24.64 23.12 0.04
N GLY A 28 23.60 23.67 -0.59
CA GLY A 28 22.61 22.91 -1.36
C GLY A 28 21.37 22.50 -0.54
N CYS A 29 20.51 21.70 -1.16
CA CYS A 29 19.21 21.30 -0.62
C CYS A 29 19.05 19.77 -0.66
N ASP A 30 18.67 19.17 0.46
CA ASP A 30 18.22 17.77 0.50
C ASP A 30 16.84 17.63 -0.18
N THR A 31 16.88 17.62 -1.50
CA THR A 31 15.70 17.54 -2.36
C THR A 31 14.95 16.23 -2.16
N THR A 32 15.63 15.16 -1.72
CA THR A 32 14.98 13.87 -1.40
C THR A 32 14.00 14.05 -0.25
N THR A 33 14.43 14.69 0.85
CA THR A 33 13.57 14.97 2.00
C THR A 33 12.40 15.87 1.62
N VAL A 34 12.64 16.92 0.81
CA VAL A 34 11.58 17.81 0.32
C VAL A 34 10.51 17.04 -0.47
N VAL A 35 10.93 16.19 -1.41
CA VAL A 35 10.02 15.37 -2.23
C VAL A 35 9.25 14.38 -1.35
N ASN A 36 9.92 13.67 -0.45
CA ASN A 36 9.31 12.66 0.41
C ASN A 36 8.26 13.24 1.37
N ILE A 37 8.44 14.47 1.83
CA ILE A 37 7.44 15.15 2.65
C ILE A 37 6.31 15.65 1.75
N LEU A 38 6.60 16.55 0.81
CA LEU A 38 5.56 17.34 0.14
C LEU A 38 4.69 16.54 -0.82
N ALA A 39 5.23 15.51 -1.49
CA ALA A 39 4.45 14.66 -2.39
C ALA A 39 3.40 13.80 -1.65
N HIS A 40 3.57 13.61 -0.34
CA HIS A 40 2.73 12.77 0.52
C HIS A 40 1.86 13.60 1.48
N ARG A 41 1.53 14.84 1.12
CA ARG A 41 0.65 15.74 1.88
C ARG A 41 -0.44 16.28 0.97
N ASN A 42 -1.67 16.27 1.46
CA ASN A 42 -2.79 16.90 0.76
C ASN A 42 -2.74 18.43 0.88
N SER A 43 -3.61 19.15 0.16
CA SER A 43 -3.63 20.62 0.14
C SER A 43 -3.78 21.26 1.51
N ALA A 44 -4.63 20.72 2.37
CA ALA A 44 -4.82 21.21 3.73
C ALA A 44 -3.55 21.05 4.58
N GLN A 45 -2.91 19.89 4.52
CA GLN A 45 -1.65 19.62 5.23
C GLN A 45 -0.52 20.53 4.73
N ARG A 46 -0.37 20.71 3.42
CA ARG A 46 0.64 21.63 2.87
C ARG A 46 0.39 23.08 3.29
N ALA A 47 -0.86 23.51 3.40
CA ALA A 47 -1.21 24.81 3.96
C ALA A 47 -0.79 24.95 5.43
N MET A 48 -1.05 23.93 6.25
CA MET A 48 -0.61 23.91 7.66
C MET A 48 0.91 23.93 7.78
N ILE A 49 1.63 23.17 6.94
CA ILE A 49 3.11 23.16 6.94
C ILE A 49 3.66 24.56 6.62
N ARG A 50 3.09 25.25 5.62
CA ARG A 50 3.48 26.64 5.31
C ARG A 50 3.27 27.58 6.49
N GLN A 51 2.13 27.44 7.17
CA GLN A 51 1.82 28.25 8.34
C GLN A 51 2.81 27.99 9.48
N GLU A 52 3.09 26.73 9.81
CA GLU A 52 4.05 26.36 10.86
C GLU A 52 5.47 26.80 10.51
N TYR A 53 5.91 26.61 9.27
CA TYR A 53 7.23 27.04 8.82
C TYR A 53 7.40 28.56 9.00
N ARG A 54 6.38 29.35 8.61
CA ARG A 54 6.39 30.80 8.79
C ARG A 54 6.42 31.20 10.26
N THR A 55 5.62 30.55 11.10
CA THR A 55 5.59 30.79 12.55
C THR A 55 6.94 30.50 13.20
N MET A 56 7.60 29.40 12.81
CA MET A 56 8.82 28.93 13.45
C MET A 56 10.08 29.68 12.99
N TYR A 57 10.15 30.02 11.71
CA TYR A 57 11.38 30.53 11.09
C TYR A 57 11.28 31.97 10.59
N SER A 58 10.10 32.60 10.68
CA SER A 58 9.84 33.94 10.12
C SER A 58 10.19 34.06 8.63
N GLU A 59 10.17 32.93 7.92
CA GLU A 59 10.47 32.80 6.49
C GLU A 59 9.26 32.21 5.76
N ASP A 60 9.09 32.56 4.48
CA ASP A 60 8.06 31.97 3.63
C ASP A 60 8.59 30.69 2.95
N LEU A 61 7.90 29.57 3.18
CA LEU A 61 8.30 28.27 2.65
C LEU A 61 8.26 28.22 1.12
N ASP A 62 7.31 28.90 0.48
CA ASP A 62 7.19 28.89 -0.99
C ASP A 62 8.39 29.62 -1.62
N ASN A 63 8.82 30.74 -1.03
CA ASN A 63 10.04 31.44 -1.41
C ASN A 63 11.28 30.58 -1.20
N ARG A 64 11.37 29.86 -0.07
CA ARG A 64 12.52 29.00 0.21
C ARG A 64 12.62 27.82 -0.76
N LEU A 65 11.50 27.14 -1.03
CA LEU A 65 11.45 26.09 -2.04
C LEU A 65 11.86 26.60 -3.42
N SER A 66 11.43 27.83 -3.78
CA SER A 66 11.81 28.45 -5.04
C SER A 66 13.30 28.79 -5.11
N SER A 67 13.95 29.20 -4.01
CA SER A 67 15.39 29.51 -4.02
C SER A 67 16.27 28.26 -3.99
N GLU A 68 15.82 27.20 -3.31
CA GLU A 68 16.62 25.99 -3.06
C GLU A 68 16.51 24.93 -4.16
N LEU A 69 15.35 24.86 -4.82
CA LEU A 69 15.13 23.92 -5.92
C LEU A 69 15.48 24.55 -7.26
N SER A 70 15.74 23.72 -8.27
CA SER A 70 15.96 24.17 -9.65
C SER A 70 15.27 23.23 -10.65
N GLY A 71 15.23 23.64 -11.92
CA GLY A 71 14.68 22.84 -13.02
C GLY A 71 13.24 22.38 -12.79
N ASP A 72 12.95 21.14 -13.20
CA ASP A 72 11.58 20.64 -13.30
C ASP A 72 10.99 20.16 -11.99
N VAL A 73 11.85 19.73 -11.07
CA VAL A 73 11.43 19.45 -9.70
C VAL A 73 10.96 20.74 -9.02
N LYS A 74 11.63 21.89 -9.21
CA LYS A 74 11.13 23.19 -8.74
C LYS A 74 9.77 23.52 -9.35
N ARG A 75 9.64 23.41 -10.68
CA ARG A 75 8.39 23.71 -11.38
C ARG A 75 7.22 22.86 -10.84
N ALA A 76 7.45 21.57 -10.62
CA ALA A 76 6.44 20.65 -10.12
C ALA A 76 6.09 20.90 -8.64
N VAL A 77 7.09 21.04 -7.78
CA VAL A 77 6.89 21.26 -6.33
C VAL A 77 6.21 22.59 -6.06
N CYS A 78 6.68 23.69 -6.65
CA CYS A 78 6.06 25.01 -6.45
C CYS A 78 4.60 25.04 -6.93
N LEU A 79 4.29 24.39 -8.06
CA LEU A 79 2.91 24.28 -8.50
C LEU A 79 2.08 23.43 -7.51
N TRP A 80 2.63 22.31 -7.04
CA TRP A 80 1.96 21.42 -6.09
C TRP A 80 1.63 22.08 -4.74
N MET A 81 2.45 23.02 -4.27
CA MET A 81 2.25 23.73 -3.00
C MET A 81 0.96 24.55 -2.94
N HIS A 82 0.49 25.06 -4.08
CA HIS A 82 -0.82 25.70 -4.15
C HIS A 82 -1.94 24.69 -3.86
N ASP A 83 -3.04 25.18 -3.28
CA ASP A 83 -4.31 24.45 -3.31
C ASP A 83 -4.82 24.29 -4.75
N PRO A 84 -5.79 23.41 -5.02
CA PRO A 84 -6.28 23.17 -6.38
C PRO A 84 -6.69 24.45 -7.14
N ALA A 85 -7.39 25.39 -6.50
CA ALA A 85 -7.80 26.64 -7.16
C ALA A 85 -6.61 27.56 -7.42
N GLY A 86 -5.67 27.66 -6.47
CA GLY A 86 -4.43 28.42 -6.62
C GLY A 86 -3.53 27.89 -7.76
N ARG A 87 -3.52 26.57 -7.98
CA ARG A 87 -2.81 25.95 -9.13
C ARG A 87 -3.39 26.42 -10.44
N ASP A 88 -4.71 26.32 -10.58
CA ASP A 88 -5.42 26.69 -11.79
C ASP A 88 -5.25 28.17 -12.10
N ALA A 89 -5.37 29.04 -11.09
CA ALA A 89 -5.13 30.48 -11.22
C ALA A 89 -3.68 30.78 -11.67
N THR A 90 -2.69 30.08 -11.11
CA THR A 90 -1.28 30.24 -11.48
C THR A 90 -1.01 29.82 -12.93
N LEU A 91 -1.58 28.68 -13.34
CA LEU A 91 -1.48 28.17 -14.70
C LEU A 91 -2.15 29.11 -15.70
N LEU A 92 -3.35 29.61 -15.37
CA LEU A 92 -4.10 30.55 -16.20
C LEU A 92 -3.34 31.87 -16.36
N ARG A 93 -2.85 32.45 -15.27
CA ARG A 93 -2.03 33.67 -15.31
C ARG A 93 -0.81 33.48 -16.20
N LYS A 94 -0.10 32.35 -16.08
CA LYS A 94 1.07 32.05 -16.92
C LYS A 94 0.70 31.92 -18.40
N ALA A 95 -0.43 31.27 -18.70
CA ALA A 95 -0.93 31.15 -20.06
C ALA A 95 -1.32 32.53 -20.66
N LEU A 96 -1.82 33.44 -19.83
CA LEU A 96 -2.23 34.79 -20.25
C LEU A 96 -1.09 35.82 -20.28
N SER A 97 0.08 35.52 -19.70
CA SER A 97 1.21 36.46 -19.62
C SER A 97 2.28 36.25 -20.70
N GLY A 98 2.08 35.29 -21.63
CA GLY A 98 2.95 35.09 -22.78
C GLY A 98 2.59 36.01 -23.97
N ASP A 99 3.30 35.86 -25.09
CA ASP A 99 2.94 36.51 -26.36
C ASP A 99 1.61 35.95 -26.88
N ILE A 100 0.50 36.53 -26.43
CA ILE A 100 -0.84 36.16 -26.91
C ILE A 100 -0.98 36.70 -28.34
N ILE A 101 -0.96 35.79 -29.31
CA ILE A 101 -1.50 36.07 -30.64
C ILE A 101 -3.01 36.22 -30.47
N ASN A 102 -3.53 37.42 -30.74
CA ASN A 102 -4.93 37.76 -30.58
C ASN A 102 -5.81 36.87 -31.49
N LEU A 103 -6.45 35.86 -30.91
CA LEU A 103 -7.42 35.00 -31.56
C LEU A 103 -8.79 35.29 -30.98
N ARG A 104 -9.51 36.22 -31.64
CA ARG A 104 -10.79 36.77 -31.21
C ARG A 104 -11.81 35.69 -30.82
N THR A 105 -12.06 34.71 -31.68
CA THR A 105 -13.11 33.69 -31.47
C THR A 105 -12.76 32.69 -30.35
N ALA A 106 -11.49 32.30 -30.22
CA ALA A 106 -11.03 31.47 -29.10
C ALA A 106 -11.17 32.21 -27.76
N SER A 107 -10.90 33.52 -27.77
CA SER A 107 -11.05 34.38 -26.59
C SER A 107 -12.51 34.56 -26.19
N GLU A 108 -13.42 34.75 -27.16
CA GLU A 108 -14.87 34.82 -26.94
C GLU A 108 -15.41 33.51 -26.35
N LEU A 109 -14.99 32.34 -26.87
CA LEU A 109 -15.37 31.04 -26.31
C LEU A 109 -14.87 30.87 -24.88
N LEU A 110 -13.59 31.16 -24.62
CA LEU A 110 -13.01 31.02 -23.29
C LEU A 110 -13.72 31.94 -22.29
N LEU A 111 -13.98 33.19 -22.66
CA LEU A 111 -14.71 34.15 -21.83
C LEU A 111 -16.12 33.65 -21.50
N ALA A 112 -16.85 33.16 -22.50
CA ALA A 112 -18.16 32.55 -22.28
C ALA A 112 -18.06 31.29 -21.39
N TYR A 113 -17.05 30.45 -21.60
CA TYR A 113 -16.89 29.18 -20.90
C TYR A 113 -16.53 29.34 -19.42
N VAL A 114 -15.78 30.39 -19.06
CA VAL A 114 -15.42 30.71 -17.66
C VAL A 114 -16.42 31.62 -16.96
N GLY A 115 -17.21 32.39 -17.72
CA GLY A 115 -18.21 33.32 -17.17
C GLY A 115 -19.53 32.68 -16.76
N ILE A 116 -19.77 31.41 -17.12
CA ILE A 116 -21.04 30.71 -16.89
C ILE A 116 -20.88 29.61 -15.84
N LEU A 117 -21.69 29.68 -14.78
CA LEU A 117 -21.87 28.59 -13.82
C LEU A 117 -22.72 27.48 -14.44
N ARG A 118 -22.07 26.44 -14.94
CA ARG A 118 -22.75 25.29 -15.53
C ARG A 118 -23.28 24.34 -14.46
N TYR A 119 -24.40 23.70 -14.77
CA TYR A 119 -24.84 22.52 -14.04
C TYR A 119 -23.83 21.37 -14.24
N GLU A 120 -23.50 20.65 -13.17
CA GLU A 120 -22.51 19.55 -13.20
C GLU A 120 -23.12 18.17 -12.90
N GLY A 121 -24.45 18.08 -12.76
CA GLY A 121 -25.14 16.81 -12.54
C GLY A 121 -25.10 15.87 -13.75
N PRO A 122 -25.36 14.56 -13.53
CA PRO A 122 -25.37 13.55 -14.59
C PRO A 122 -26.57 13.64 -15.54
N GLU A 123 -27.56 14.47 -15.24
CA GLU A 123 -28.83 14.57 -15.95
C GLU A 123 -28.66 15.23 -17.31
N SER A 124 -29.44 14.74 -18.28
CA SER A 124 -29.54 15.32 -19.62
C SER A 124 -30.98 15.33 -20.11
N ASP A 125 -31.38 16.39 -20.76
CA ASP A 125 -32.65 16.53 -21.48
C ASP A 125 -32.47 16.09 -22.94
N ARG A 126 -33.15 15.01 -23.31
CA ARG A 126 -33.10 14.44 -24.66
C ARG A 126 -33.64 15.39 -25.72
N MET A 127 -34.74 16.09 -25.46
CA MET A 127 -35.35 17.00 -26.43
C MET A 127 -34.45 18.20 -26.66
N MET A 128 -33.87 18.74 -25.58
CA MET A 128 -32.85 19.78 -25.67
C MET A 128 -31.63 19.29 -26.45
N ALA A 129 -31.17 18.06 -26.23
CA ALA A 129 -30.03 17.50 -26.95
C ALA A 129 -30.27 17.39 -28.46
N GLU A 130 -31.45 16.90 -28.87
CA GLU A 130 -31.86 16.83 -30.27
C GLU A 130 -32.00 18.24 -30.89
N ASN A 131 -32.51 19.22 -30.14
CA ASN A 131 -32.64 20.59 -30.60
C ASN A 131 -31.29 21.29 -30.78
N ASP A 132 -30.38 21.14 -29.82
CA ASP A 132 -29.01 21.66 -29.93
C ASP A 132 -28.23 20.95 -31.05
N ALA A 133 -28.42 19.64 -31.25
CA ALA A 133 -27.84 18.93 -32.38
C ALA A 133 -28.32 19.48 -33.73
N LYS A 134 -29.64 19.75 -33.87
CA LYS A 134 -30.20 20.41 -35.05
C LYS A 134 -29.63 21.81 -35.25
N ALA A 135 -29.49 22.58 -34.18
CA ALA A 135 -28.92 23.92 -34.22
C ALA A 135 -27.46 23.90 -34.69
N LEU A 136 -26.64 23.00 -34.15
CA LEU A 136 -25.23 22.83 -34.55
C LEU A 136 -25.09 22.38 -36.02
N PHE A 137 -25.93 21.46 -36.48
CA PHE A 137 -25.91 21.04 -37.89
C PHE A 137 -26.30 22.18 -38.83
N LYS A 138 -27.33 22.96 -38.46
CA LYS A 138 -27.73 24.16 -39.22
C LYS A 138 -26.65 25.25 -39.20
N ALA A 139 -25.92 25.38 -38.09
CA ALA A 139 -24.88 26.37 -37.89
C ALA A 139 -23.57 26.05 -38.62
N GLY A 140 -23.27 24.77 -38.88
CA GLY A 140 -22.11 24.32 -39.66
C GLY A 140 -22.51 23.68 -40.98
N GLU A 141 -22.54 22.34 -41.02
CA GLU A 141 -22.60 21.58 -42.27
C GLU A 141 -23.77 21.89 -43.23
N LYS A 142 -24.87 22.48 -42.76
CA LYS A 142 -26.03 22.85 -43.60
C LYS A 142 -25.90 24.23 -44.26
N ARG A 143 -24.82 24.97 -44.05
CA ARG A 143 -24.65 26.32 -44.61
C ARG A 143 -23.25 26.53 -45.19
N LEU A 144 -23.11 27.61 -45.96
CA LEU A 144 -21.81 28.12 -46.40
C LEU A 144 -21.23 29.03 -45.29
N GLY A 145 -20.00 28.75 -44.88
CA GLY A 145 -19.40 29.34 -43.67
C GLY A 145 -19.97 28.72 -42.39
N THR A 146 -19.62 29.26 -41.23
CA THR A 146 -20.02 28.68 -39.95
C THR A 146 -20.54 29.75 -38.99
N ASP A 147 -21.64 29.46 -38.30
CA ASP A 147 -22.18 30.29 -37.22
C ASP A 147 -21.52 29.93 -35.89
N GLU A 148 -20.38 30.56 -35.65
CA GLU A 148 -19.53 30.36 -34.48
C GLU A 148 -20.25 30.66 -33.16
N ASN A 149 -21.19 31.62 -33.15
CA ASN A 149 -21.97 31.98 -31.96
C ASN A 149 -22.85 30.84 -31.47
N THR A 150 -23.46 30.08 -32.38
CA THR A 150 -24.24 28.89 -32.01
C THR A 150 -23.35 27.81 -31.38
N PHE A 151 -22.13 27.61 -31.90
CA PHE A 151 -21.16 26.69 -31.30
C PHE A 151 -20.70 27.18 -29.93
N ILE A 152 -20.34 28.46 -29.79
CA ILE A 152 -19.94 29.06 -28.52
C ILE A 152 -21.03 28.85 -27.47
N ARG A 153 -22.27 29.22 -27.78
CA ARG A 153 -23.43 29.09 -26.88
C ARG A 153 -23.62 27.66 -26.39
N VAL A 154 -23.69 26.69 -27.30
CA VAL A 154 -23.94 25.29 -26.91
C VAL A 154 -22.76 24.72 -26.11
N PHE A 155 -21.52 25.02 -26.49
CA PHE A 155 -20.35 24.46 -25.82
C PHE A 155 -20.01 25.16 -24.49
N SER A 156 -20.43 26.41 -24.28
CA SER A 156 -20.19 27.15 -23.04
C SER A 156 -21.29 26.97 -22.00
N GLU A 157 -22.56 26.86 -22.42
CA GLU A 157 -23.72 26.81 -21.52
C GLU A 157 -24.11 25.41 -21.06
N ARG A 158 -23.89 24.37 -21.88
CA ARG A 158 -24.41 23.03 -21.59
C ARG A 158 -23.53 22.29 -20.57
N SER A 159 -24.20 21.54 -19.68
CA SER A 159 -23.52 20.63 -18.75
C SER A 159 -22.72 19.58 -19.52
N ARG A 160 -21.78 18.93 -18.84
CA ARG A 160 -20.97 17.85 -19.44
C ARG A 160 -21.85 16.68 -19.91
N ALA A 161 -22.81 16.28 -19.07
CA ALA A 161 -23.78 15.24 -19.41
C ALA A 161 -24.64 15.63 -20.61
N GLN A 162 -25.16 16.87 -20.62
CA GLN A 162 -25.95 17.39 -21.73
C GLN A 162 -25.15 17.46 -23.03
N LEU A 163 -23.90 17.93 -23.00
CA LEU A 163 -23.08 18.00 -24.21
C LEU A 163 -22.71 16.61 -24.75
N GLY A 164 -22.54 15.61 -23.87
CA GLY A 164 -22.41 14.21 -24.27
C GLY A 164 -23.69 13.67 -24.95
N ALA A 165 -24.86 14.03 -24.43
CA ALA A 165 -26.14 13.70 -25.05
C ALA A 165 -26.31 14.40 -26.42
N VAL A 166 -25.90 15.66 -26.55
CA VAL A 166 -25.88 16.39 -27.84
C VAL A 166 -24.97 15.68 -28.85
N SER A 167 -23.76 15.26 -28.45
CA SER A 167 -22.84 14.51 -29.33
C SER A 167 -23.49 13.21 -29.84
N SER A 168 -24.19 12.49 -28.95
CA SER A 168 -24.89 11.25 -29.26
C SER A 168 -26.09 11.47 -30.19
N ALA A 169 -26.90 12.49 -29.91
CA ALA A 169 -28.04 12.88 -30.75
C ALA A 169 -27.58 13.30 -32.15
N TYR A 170 -26.52 14.11 -32.24
CA TYR A 170 -25.93 14.54 -33.51
C TYR A 170 -25.52 13.34 -34.37
N HIS A 171 -24.83 12.35 -33.77
CA HIS A 171 -24.43 11.14 -34.49
C HIS A 171 -25.64 10.33 -34.99
N SER A 172 -26.65 10.15 -34.15
CA SER A 172 -27.88 9.43 -34.50
C SER A 172 -28.63 10.08 -35.67
N MET A 173 -28.70 11.42 -35.67
CA MET A 173 -29.48 12.17 -36.66
C MET A 173 -28.78 12.35 -38.00
N TYR A 174 -27.45 12.48 -38.01
CA TYR A 174 -26.71 12.91 -39.20
C TYR A 174 -25.65 11.90 -39.67
N GLY A 175 -25.47 10.78 -38.97
CA GLY A 175 -24.51 9.72 -39.31
C GLY A 175 -23.03 10.10 -39.13
N SER A 176 -22.70 11.40 -39.03
CA SER A 176 -21.38 11.92 -38.70
C SER A 176 -21.28 12.27 -37.21
N SER A 177 -20.11 12.10 -36.60
CA SER A 177 -19.89 12.51 -35.20
C SER A 177 -19.76 14.03 -35.10
N LEU A 178 -20.25 14.65 -34.02
CA LEU A 178 -20.08 16.09 -33.77
C LEU A 178 -18.60 16.52 -33.82
N LYS A 179 -17.69 15.65 -33.36
CA LYS A 179 -16.24 15.84 -33.48
C LYS A 179 -15.74 16.05 -34.92
N LYS A 180 -16.29 15.30 -35.87
CA LYS A 180 -15.95 15.41 -37.31
C LYS A 180 -16.50 16.70 -37.89
N ALA A 181 -17.72 17.09 -37.51
CA ALA A 181 -18.32 18.35 -37.92
C ALA A 181 -17.45 19.54 -37.46
N VAL A 182 -17.05 19.60 -36.18
CA VAL A 182 -16.16 20.66 -35.67
C VAL A 182 -14.85 20.74 -36.47
N LYS A 183 -14.23 19.61 -36.78
CA LYS A 183 -12.98 19.53 -37.57
C LYS A 183 -13.10 20.02 -39.02
N LYS A 184 -14.30 19.94 -39.58
CA LYS A 184 -14.57 20.34 -40.97
C LYS A 184 -14.90 21.81 -41.07
N GLU A 185 -15.57 22.34 -40.05
CA GLU A 185 -16.11 23.70 -40.04
C GLU A 185 -15.14 24.72 -39.42
N MET A 186 -14.26 24.29 -38.52
CA MET A 186 -13.39 25.17 -37.75
C MET A 186 -11.91 24.87 -38.01
N SER A 187 -11.04 25.83 -37.67
CA SER A 187 -9.59 25.63 -37.68
C SER A 187 -8.90 26.32 -36.50
N GLY A 188 -7.61 26.03 -36.31
CA GLY A 188 -6.76 26.69 -35.32
C GLY A 188 -7.20 26.47 -33.87
N ASP A 189 -6.97 27.47 -33.02
CA ASP A 189 -7.22 27.33 -31.57
C ASP A 189 -8.72 27.26 -31.23
N PHE A 190 -9.59 27.81 -32.07
CA PHE A 190 -11.03 27.69 -31.88
C PHE A 190 -11.51 26.24 -32.09
N GLU A 191 -11.06 25.58 -33.17
CA GLU A 191 -11.30 24.14 -33.36
C GLU A 191 -10.75 23.34 -32.18
N PHE A 192 -9.51 23.64 -31.77
CA PHE A 192 -8.84 22.95 -30.68
C PHE A 192 -9.60 23.08 -29.34
N ALA A 193 -10.12 24.27 -29.03
CA ALA A 193 -10.89 24.53 -27.82
C ALA A 193 -12.22 23.76 -27.81
N LEU A 194 -13.01 23.83 -28.89
CA LEU A 194 -14.27 23.08 -29.01
C LEU A 194 -14.04 21.56 -28.90
N LEU A 195 -13.02 21.03 -29.59
CA LEU A 195 -12.66 19.63 -29.52
C LEU A 195 -12.19 19.19 -28.12
N THR A 196 -11.58 20.10 -27.37
CA THR A 196 -11.16 19.86 -25.99
C THR A 196 -12.36 19.81 -25.06
N ILE A 197 -13.27 20.80 -25.14
CA ILE A 197 -14.50 20.84 -24.35
C ILE A 197 -15.33 19.56 -24.58
N LEU A 198 -15.54 19.18 -25.84
CA LEU A 198 -16.29 17.97 -26.19
C LEU A 198 -15.64 16.69 -25.65
N GLN A 199 -14.33 16.55 -25.81
CA GLN A 199 -13.62 15.36 -25.30
C GLN A 199 -13.65 15.27 -23.77
N CYS A 200 -13.53 16.41 -23.08
CA CYS A 200 -13.66 16.46 -21.63
C CYS A 200 -15.09 16.20 -21.16
N ALA A 201 -16.12 16.59 -21.93
CA ALA A 201 -17.51 16.24 -21.63
C ALA A 201 -17.76 14.73 -21.79
N GLU A 202 -17.25 14.11 -22.85
CA GLU A 202 -17.43 12.68 -23.13
C GLU A 202 -16.63 11.77 -22.17
N ASN A 203 -15.32 12.02 -22.03
CA ASN A 203 -14.45 11.24 -21.15
C ASN A 203 -13.18 12.03 -20.79
N PRO A 204 -13.13 12.69 -19.62
CA PRO A 204 -11.99 13.50 -19.21
C PRO A 204 -10.73 12.65 -19.00
N GLY A 205 -10.88 11.43 -18.45
CA GLY A 205 -9.77 10.51 -18.23
C GLY A 205 -9.04 10.16 -19.51
N LYS A 206 -9.80 9.85 -20.57
CA LYS A 206 -9.29 9.56 -21.91
C LYS A 206 -8.66 10.78 -22.58
N PHE A 207 -9.14 11.99 -22.31
CA PHE A 207 -8.50 13.22 -22.76
C PHE A 207 -7.12 13.40 -22.10
N PHE A 208 -7.05 13.35 -20.78
CA PHE A 208 -5.79 13.52 -20.06
C PHE A 208 -4.80 12.39 -20.33
N ALA A 209 -5.26 11.14 -20.47
CA ALA A 209 -4.41 10.01 -20.86
C ALA A 209 -3.75 10.24 -22.24
N LYS A 210 -4.50 10.79 -23.21
CA LYS A 210 -3.94 11.17 -24.52
C LYS A 210 -2.94 12.33 -24.39
N ALA A 211 -3.24 13.32 -23.56
CA ALA A 211 -2.34 14.46 -23.35
C ALA A 211 -1.00 14.00 -22.75
N LEU A 212 -1.05 13.15 -21.71
CA LEU A 212 0.13 12.52 -21.10
C LEU A 212 0.92 11.69 -22.11
N HIS A 213 0.24 10.86 -22.90
CA HIS A 213 0.93 10.06 -23.92
C HIS A 213 1.61 10.94 -24.96
N LYS A 214 0.95 11.99 -25.44
CA LYS A 214 1.54 12.94 -26.39
C LYS A 214 2.75 13.66 -25.79
N ALA A 215 2.67 14.07 -24.52
CA ALA A 215 3.77 14.74 -23.83
C ALA A 215 5.02 13.86 -23.70
N MET A 216 4.83 12.55 -23.63
CA MET A 216 5.89 11.55 -23.48
C MET A 216 6.25 10.82 -24.79
N LYS A 217 5.65 11.20 -25.92
CA LYS A 217 5.86 10.50 -27.19
C LYS A 217 6.86 11.26 -28.05
N GLY A 218 7.96 10.59 -28.42
CA GLY A 218 8.93 11.08 -29.39
C GLY A 218 10.30 11.31 -28.76
N MET A 219 11.13 12.12 -29.41
CA MET A 219 12.42 12.53 -28.83
C MET A 219 12.18 13.68 -27.86
N GLY A 220 12.54 13.48 -26.59
CA GLY A 220 12.31 14.44 -25.51
C GLY A 220 10.91 14.34 -24.90
N THR A 221 10.65 15.18 -23.90
CA THR A 221 9.39 15.18 -23.13
C THR A 221 8.85 16.61 -23.03
N ASP A 222 7.55 16.79 -23.21
CA ASP A 222 6.87 18.05 -22.86
C ASP A 222 6.60 18.06 -21.35
N ASP A 223 7.65 18.40 -20.59
CA ASP A 223 7.60 18.44 -19.12
C ASP A 223 6.56 19.43 -18.60
N SER A 224 6.26 20.49 -19.36
CA SER A 224 5.24 21.48 -18.96
C SER A 224 3.85 20.86 -18.95
N THR A 225 3.49 20.11 -19.99
CA THR A 225 2.22 19.36 -20.02
C THR A 225 2.23 18.21 -19.02
N LEU A 226 3.34 17.48 -18.90
CA LEU A 226 3.47 16.37 -17.98
C LEU A 226 3.25 16.81 -16.53
N ILE A 227 3.95 17.87 -16.09
CA ILE A 227 3.80 18.48 -14.77
C ILE A 227 2.36 18.95 -14.57
N ARG A 228 1.83 19.75 -15.52
CA ARG A 228 0.49 20.32 -15.40
C ARG A 228 -0.56 19.24 -15.17
N VAL A 229 -0.56 18.18 -15.97
CA VAL A 229 -1.57 17.12 -15.86
C VAL A 229 -1.37 16.29 -14.58
N ILE A 230 -0.14 15.89 -14.23
CA ILE A 230 0.07 15.08 -13.03
C ILE A 230 -0.31 15.86 -11.77
N VAL A 231 0.21 17.08 -11.62
CA VAL A 231 0.04 17.92 -10.42
C VAL A 231 -1.43 18.34 -10.21
N THR A 232 -2.14 18.69 -11.28
CA THR A 232 -3.56 19.15 -11.15
C THR A 232 -4.54 18.00 -10.96
N ARG A 233 -4.24 16.80 -11.48
CA ARG A 233 -5.19 15.67 -11.47
C ARG A 233 -4.95 14.66 -10.35
N ALA A 234 -3.78 14.70 -9.69
CA ALA A 234 -3.41 13.77 -8.61
C ALA A 234 -4.45 13.72 -7.48
N GLU A 235 -5.03 14.85 -7.07
CA GLU A 235 -6.04 14.93 -5.98
C GLU A 235 -7.49 14.70 -6.46
N ILE A 236 -7.72 14.47 -7.77
CA ILE A 236 -9.07 14.48 -8.36
C ILE A 236 -9.42 13.09 -8.95
N ASP A 237 -8.85 12.78 -10.12
CA ASP A 237 -9.26 11.66 -10.96
C ASP A 237 -8.10 10.88 -11.58
N MET A 238 -6.88 11.05 -11.07
CA MET A 238 -5.69 10.38 -11.60
C MET A 238 -5.83 8.86 -11.72
N GLN A 239 -6.52 8.18 -10.81
CA GLN A 239 -6.76 6.73 -10.95
C GLN A 239 -7.52 6.38 -12.23
N TYR A 240 -8.52 7.19 -12.58
CA TYR A 240 -9.29 6.99 -13.80
C TYR A 240 -8.43 7.30 -15.04
N ILE A 241 -7.59 8.33 -14.97
CA ILE A 241 -6.61 8.65 -16.01
C ILE A 241 -5.62 7.49 -16.22
N LYS A 242 -5.09 6.90 -15.14
CA LYS A 242 -4.19 5.73 -15.19
C LYS A 242 -4.85 4.53 -15.86
N ALA A 243 -6.12 4.25 -15.52
CA ALA A 243 -6.88 3.16 -16.13
C ALA A 243 -7.09 3.38 -17.64
N GLU A 244 -7.52 4.58 -18.06
CA GLU A 244 -7.67 4.94 -19.47
C GLU A 244 -6.34 4.92 -20.23
N TYR A 245 -5.25 5.36 -19.59
CA TYR A 245 -3.91 5.31 -20.17
C TYR A 245 -3.48 3.87 -20.46
N ARG A 246 -3.58 2.97 -19.47
CA ARG A 246 -3.24 1.55 -19.63
C ARG A 246 -4.11 0.89 -20.69
N LYS A 247 -5.43 1.10 -20.64
CA LYS A 247 -6.39 0.57 -21.62
C LYS A 247 -6.03 0.96 -23.05
N LYS A 248 -5.57 2.19 -23.27
CA LYS A 248 -5.33 2.73 -24.61
C LYS A 248 -3.92 2.49 -25.14
N HIS A 249 -2.93 2.38 -24.25
CA HIS A 249 -1.51 2.38 -24.61
C HIS A 249 -0.77 1.10 -24.21
N GLY A 250 -1.39 0.17 -23.48
CA GLY A 250 -0.81 -1.13 -23.09
C GLY A 250 0.30 -1.06 -22.04
N LYS A 251 0.78 0.14 -21.68
CA LYS A 251 1.80 0.41 -20.66
C LYS A 251 1.16 1.15 -19.48
N SER A 252 1.64 0.92 -18.25
CA SER A 252 1.18 1.71 -17.10
C SER A 252 1.66 3.16 -17.20
N LEU A 253 0.90 4.10 -16.64
CA LEU A 253 1.31 5.51 -16.60
C LEU A 253 2.59 5.69 -15.76
N ASN A 254 2.74 4.93 -14.67
CA ASN A 254 3.94 4.99 -13.82
C ASN A 254 5.19 4.59 -14.62
N ASP A 255 5.13 3.50 -15.39
CA ASP A 255 6.28 3.04 -16.19
C ASP A 255 6.60 4.00 -17.34
N ALA A 256 5.59 4.67 -17.89
CA ALA A 256 5.78 5.69 -18.91
C ALA A 256 6.51 6.90 -18.33
N VAL A 257 6.04 7.43 -17.20
CA VAL A 257 6.71 8.56 -16.52
C VAL A 257 8.11 8.17 -16.06
N HIS A 258 8.30 6.94 -15.56
CA HIS A 258 9.61 6.44 -15.18
C HIS A 258 10.59 6.38 -16.36
N SER A 259 10.16 6.00 -17.57
CA SER A 259 11.06 5.96 -18.73
C SER A 259 11.46 7.35 -19.25
N GLU A 260 10.56 8.34 -19.14
CA GLU A 260 10.76 9.66 -19.73
C GLU A 260 11.46 10.68 -18.82
N THR A 261 11.37 10.51 -17.50
CA THR A 261 11.87 11.50 -16.53
C THR A 261 13.08 10.96 -15.79
N SER A 262 13.82 11.75 -14.98
CA SER A 262 14.92 11.22 -14.14
C SER A 262 15.09 12.00 -12.83
N GLY A 263 15.95 11.51 -11.92
CA GLY A 263 16.32 12.18 -10.67
C GLY A 263 15.13 12.49 -9.74
N HIS A 264 15.25 13.58 -8.97
CA HIS A 264 14.19 14.02 -8.05
C HIS A 264 12.90 14.44 -8.75
N TYR A 265 12.99 14.89 -10.01
CA TYR A 265 11.83 15.19 -10.83
C TYR A 265 10.97 13.93 -11.08
N ARG A 266 11.61 12.83 -11.51
CA ARG A 266 10.96 11.51 -11.61
C ARG A 266 10.36 11.08 -10.28
N ALA A 267 11.16 11.14 -9.21
CA ALA A 267 10.72 10.71 -7.88
C ALA A 267 9.46 11.44 -7.43
N PHE A 268 9.41 12.76 -7.61
CA PHE A 268 8.27 13.59 -7.26
C PHE A 268 7.02 13.24 -8.08
N LEU A 269 7.14 13.14 -9.41
CA LEU A 269 6.00 12.79 -10.27
C LEU A 269 5.46 11.39 -9.97
N LEU A 270 6.33 10.41 -9.75
CA LEU A 270 5.91 9.05 -9.39
C LEU A 270 5.23 9.02 -8.03
N ALA A 271 5.71 9.76 -7.03
CA ALA A 271 5.06 9.86 -5.72
C ALA A 271 3.61 10.41 -5.83
N LEU A 272 3.34 11.32 -6.77
CA LEU A 272 1.98 11.81 -7.06
C LEU A 272 1.11 10.79 -7.82
N LEU A 273 1.69 9.79 -8.48
CA LEU A 273 0.99 8.76 -9.25
C LEU A 273 0.76 7.45 -8.47
N ILE A 274 1.57 7.19 -7.44
CA ILE A 274 1.48 5.99 -6.60
C ILE A 274 0.35 6.17 -5.58
N SER A 275 -0.72 5.38 -5.70
CA SER A 275 -1.69 5.23 -4.61
C SER A 275 -1.12 4.42 -3.47
N SER A 276 -1.77 4.54 -2.30
CA SER A 276 -1.55 3.74 -1.08
C SER A 276 -1.58 2.23 -1.28
N HIS A 277 -1.83 1.73 -2.49
CA HIS A 277 -1.88 0.32 -2.87
C HIS A 277 -0.76 -0.09 -3.85
N GLU A 278 0.07 0.84 -4.33
CA GLU A 278 1.17 0.59 -5.29
C GLU A 278 2.57 0.90 -4.73
N CYS A 279 2.67 1.34 -3.47
CA CYS A 279 3.95 1.54 -2.83
C CYS A 279 4.52 0.18 -2.40
N SER A 280 5.50 -0.35 -3.14
CA SER A 280 6.50 -1.28 -2.60
C SER A 280 7.29 -0.51 -1.53
N VAL A 281 6.69 -0.43 -0.34
CA VAL A 281 7.42 -0.08 0.86
C VAL A 281 8.15 -1.37 1.22
N LYS A 282 9.46 -1.41 0.95
CA LYS A 282 10.34 -2.49 1.46
C LYS A 282 9.91 -2.84 2.89
N LEU A 283 9.87 -4.13 3.23
CA LEU A 283 9.49 -4.59 4.56
C LEU A 283 10.19 -3.76 5.64
N GLN A 284 9.39 -3.17 6.54
CA GLN A 284 9.91 -2.37 7.63
C GLN A 284 10.85 -3.25 8.48
N ARG A 285 12.03 -2.71 8.80
CA ARG A 285 13.04 -3.43 9.57
C ARG A 285 13.13 -2.86 10.97
N PHE A 286 13.17 -3.75 11.95
CA PHE A 286 13.30 -3.43 13.38
C PHE A 286 14.46 -4.21 13.95
N THR A 287 14.99 -3.74 15.08
CA THR A 287 16.07 -4.41 15.79
C THR A 287 15.60 -4.83 17.18
N HIS A 288 16.01 -6.04 17.61
CA HIS A 288 15.96 -6.47 19.00
C HIS A 288 17.39 -6.61 19.51
N PRO A 289 17.76 -5.92 20.61
CA PRO A 289 19.10 -6.04 21.18
C PRO A 289 19.31 -7.45 21.74
N GLY A 290 20.47 -8.05 21.47
CA GLY A 290 20.82 -9.36 22.02
C GLY A 290 21.19 -9.32 23.49
N LYS A 291 21.16 -10.48 24.13
CA LYS A 291 21.82 -10.70 25.41
C LYS A 291 23.33 -10.51 25.26
N GLY A 292 23.99 -10.07 26.33
CA GLY A 292 25.44 -9.87 26.35
C GLY A 292 26.25 -11.16 26.14
N ASP A 293 25.62 -12.33 26.21
CA ASP A 293 26.25 -13.64 26.02
C ASP A 293 26.19 -14.15 24.56
N GLY A 294 25.61 -13.36 23.64
CA GLY A 294 25.46 -13.76 22.23
C GLY A 294 24.46 -14.91 22.02
N SER A 295 23.53 -15.10 22.96
CA SER A 295 22.39 -15.99 22.81
C SER A 295 21.07 -15.22 22.66
N LEU A 296 20.05 -15.93 22.20
CA LEU A 296 18.68 -15.44 22.10
C LEU A 296 17.73 -16.53 22.61
N SER A 297 16.77 -16.18 23.45
CA SER A 297 15.76 -17.10 23.99
C SER A 297 14.37 -16.51 23.79
N PHE A 298 13.52 -17.20 23.05
CA PHE A 298 12.16 -16.73 22.75
C PHE A 298 11.13 -17.86 22.82
N LEU A 299 9.87 -17.48 23.05
CA LEU A 299 8.72 -18.39 22.97
C LEU A 299 7.98 -18.17 21.65
N VAL A 300 7.36 -19.23 21.13
CA VAL A 300 6.53 -19.19 19.92
C VAL A 300 5.21 -19.88 20.22
N PHE A 301 4.10 -19.21 19.93
CA PHE A 301 2.77 -19.75 20.12
C PHE A 301 1.76 -19.01 19.21
N GLY A 302 0.57 -19.57 19.05
CA GLY A 302 -0.45 -19.10 18.13
C GLY A 302 -1.82 -19.60 18.54
N ASP A 303 -2.83 -19.08 17.85
CA ASP A 303 -4.22 -19.45 17.99
C ASP A 303 -4.78 -19.31 19.41
N TRP A 304 -4.89 -18.06 19.85
CA TRP A 304 -5.12 -17.70 21.24
C TRP A 304 -6.09 -16.52 21.39
N GLY A 305 -6.26 -16.06 22.62
CA GLY A 305 -7.04 -14.88 22.92
C GLY A 305 -8.54 -15.18 23.03
N ARG A 306 -8.87 -15.98 24.06
CA ARG A 306 -10.22 -16.42 24.41
C ARG A 306 -10.54 -16.07 25.86
N ASP A 307 -10.09 -14.91 26.34
CA ASP A 307 -10.34 -14.43 27.71
C ASP A 307 -9.95 -15.45 28.79
N GLY A 308 -8.78 -16.09 28.60
CA GLY A 308 -8.27 -17.11 29.51
C GLY A 308 -8.93 -18.50 29.39
N LEU A 309 -10.00 -18.64 28.59
CA LEU A 309 -10.71 -19.90 28.38
C LEU A 309 -9.90 -20.90 27.53
N TYR A 310 -10.37 -22.15 27.50
CA TYR A 310 -9.73 -23.27 26.80
C TYR A 310 -8.24 -23.37 27.17
N ASN A 311 -7.95 -23.36 28.47
CA ASN A 311 -6.61 -23.43 29.05
C ASN A 311 -5.63 -22.33 28.60
N GLN A 312 -6.08 -21.25 27.98
CA GLN A 312 -5.20 -20.14 27.62
C GLN A 312 -4.46 -19.59 28.86
N SER A 313 -5.16 -19.44 30.00
CA SER A 313 -4.53 -19.01 31.26
C SER A 313 -3.48 -19.98 31.79
N GLU A 314 -3.69 -21.29 31.59
CA GLU A 314 -2.73 -22.30 32.03
C GLU A 314 -1.49 -22.31 31.11
N VAL A 315 -1.69 -22.23 29.79
CA VAL A 315 -0.59 -22.02 28.83
C VAL A 315 0.19 -20.76 29.18
N ALA A 316 -0.49 -19.64 29.47
CA ALA A 316 0.14 -18.39 29.88
C ALA A 316 0.96 -18.53 31.17
N PHE A 317 0.45 -19.29 32.15
CA PHE A 317 1.15 -19.58 33.40
C PHE A 317 2.44 -20.38 33.13
N GLN A 318 2.38 -21.43 32.32
CA GLN A 318 3.56 -22.22 31.98
C GLN A 318 4.56 -21.47 31.11
N MET A 319 4.10 -20.65 30.15
CA MET A 319 4.94 -19.71 29.41
C MET A 319 5.68 -18.76 30.36
N GLY A 320 5.02 -18.28 31.42
CA GLY A 320 5.63 -17.46 32.46
C GLY A 320 6.78 -18.18 33.17
N ARG A 321 6.53 -19.39 33.67
CA ARG A 321 7.54 -20.20 34.37
C ARG A 321 8.74 -20.52 33.49
N ILE A 322 8.49 -20.99 32.27
CA ILE A 322 9.54 -21.37 31.32
C ILE A 322 10.28 -20.12 30.82
N GLY A 323 9.58 -19.00 30.61
CA GLY A 323 10.20 -17.73 30.26
C GLY A 323 11.15 -17.21 31.35
N GLU A 324 10.87 -17.50 32.62
CA GLU A 324 11.78 -17.17 33.72
C GLU A 324 13.03 -18.08 33.72
N GLU A 325 12.86 -19.39 33.52
CA GLU A 325 13.97 -20.34 33.39
C GLU A 325 14.94 -19.98 32.26
N LEU A 326 14.40 -19.50 31.13
CA LEU A 326 15.18 -19.20 29.92
C LEU A 326 15.73 -17.76 29.88
N ASP A 327 15.41 -16.92 30.86
CA ASP A 327 15.63 -15.48 30.83
C ASP A 327 15.11 -14.85 29.50
N LEU A 328 13.81 -14.93 29.27
CA LEU A 328 13.21 -14.66 27.96
C LEU A 328 13.57 -13.28 27.36
N ASP A 329 13.89 -13.22 26.06
CA ASP A 329 14.10 -11.98 25.31
C ASP A 329 12.79 -11.39 24.78
N PHE A 330 11.98 -12.23 24.13
CA PHE A 330 10.69 -11.85 23.55
C PHE A 330 9.78 -13.06 23.30
N VAL A 331 8.53 -12.78 22.92
CA VAL A 331 7.55 -13.77 22.46
C VAL A 331 7.23 -13.52 20.99
N VAL A 332 7.04 -14.59 20.23
CA VAL A 332 6.57 -14.61 18.85
C VAL A 332 5.15 -15.15 18.83
N SER A 333 4.20 -14.36 18.32
CA SER A 333 2.85 -14.84 18.02
C SER A 333 2.73 -15.17 16.53
N THR A 334 2.31 -16.39 16.20
CA THR A 334 2.08 -16.85 14.82
C THR A 334 0.70 -16.46 14.29
N GLY A 335 -0.05 -15.59 14.98
CA GLY A 335 -1.34 -15.08 14.53
C GLY A 335 -2.54 -15.82 15.11
N ASP A 336 -3.72 -15.36 14.69
CA ASP A 336 -4.99 -15.62 15.36
C ASP A 336 -4.91 -15.27 16.84
N ASN A 337 -4.68 -13.98 17.06
CA ASN A 337 -4.35 -13.40 18.35
C ASN A 337 -5.58 -13.21 19.24
N PHE A 338 -6.76 -13.01 18.64
CA PHE A 338 -8.01 -12.80 19.36
C PHE A 338 -9.14 -13.59 18.71
N TYR A 339 -9.55 -14.68 19.33
CA TYR A 339 -10.65 -15.51 18.86
C TYR A 339 -12.03 -15.02 19.37
N ASP A 340 -13.12 -15.22 18.62
CA ASP A 340 -13.16 -15.89 17.31
C ASP A 340 -12.98 -14.96 16.11
N ASN A 341 -13.07 -13.63 16.27
CA ASN A 341 -13.08 -12.70 15.12
C ASN A 341 -12.28 -11.41 15.38
N GLY A 342 -11.02 -11.55 15.78
CA GLY A 342 -10.13 -10.41 16.01
C GLY A 342 -10.66 -9.42 17.06
N LEU A 343 -10.03 -8.24 17.13
CA LEU A 343 -10.60 -7.11 17.87
C LEU A 343 -11.65 -6.40 17.02
N LYS A 344 -12.75 -5.94 17.59
CA LYS A 344 -13.80 -5.19 16.86
C LYS A 344 -13.46 -3.72 16.67
N ALA A 345 -12.62 -3.17 17.55
CA ALA A 345 -12.21 -1.79 17.55
C ALA A 345 -10.94 -1.61 18.38
N ILE A 346 -10.36 -0.41 18.32
CA ILE A 346 -9.11 -0.05 18.99
C ILE A 346 -9.19 -0.06 20.53
N ASN A 347 -10.40 0.04 21.07
CA ASN A 347 -10.71 0.05 22.49
C ASN A 347 -11.47 -1.21 22.93
N ASP A 348 -11.43 -2.27 22.12
CA ASP A 348 -12.07 -3.54 22.43
C ASP A 348 -11.51 -4.12 23.75
N PRO A 349 -12.35 -4.43 24.75
CA PRO A 349 -11.92 -5.04 26.00
C PRO A 349 -11.12 -6.33 25.84
N ALA A 350 -11.36 -7.08 24.76
CA ALA A 350 -10.64 -8.32 24.45
C ALA A 350 -9.11 -8.12 24.41
N PHE A 351 -8.61 -6.93 24.04
CA PHE A 351 -7.18 -6.66 24.10
C PHE A 351 -6.62 -6.78 25.52
N ARG A 352 -7.35 -6.35 26.55
CA ARG A 352 -6.90 -6.50 27.94
C ARG A 352 -7.23 -7.88 28.49
N GLU A 353 -8.48 -8.29 28.31
CA GLU A 353 -9.06 -9.52 28.86
C GLU A 353 -8.39 -10.77 28.28
N SER A 354 -7.95 -10.75 27.03
CA SER A 354 -7.33 -11.90 26.36
C SER A 354 -5.81 -11.81 26.21
N PHE A 355 -5.20 -10.63 26.36
CA PHE A 355 -3.75 -10.45 26.25
C PHE A 355 -3.13 -9.84 27.51
N SER A 356 -3.48 -8.59 27.82
CA SER A 356 -2.72 -7.86 28.85
C SER A 356 -2.79 -8.51 30.23
N GLU A 357 -3.98 -8.97 30.63
CA GLU A 357 -4.27 -9.51 31.95
C GLU A 357 -3.88 -10.99 32.08
N ILE A 358 -4.08 -11.75 31.00
CA ILE A 358 -3.75 -13.19 30.93
C ILE A 358 -2.24 -13.42 31.02
N TYR A 359 -1.45 -12.73 30.20
CA TYR A 359 0.01 -12.92 30.14
C TYR A 359 0.75 -11.99 31.10
N SER A 360 0.30 -11.84 32.33
CA SER A 360 0.79 -10.81 33.27
C SER A 360 2.10 -11.15 34.00
N TYR A 361 2.61 -12.38 33.84
CA TYR A 361 3.83 -12.89 34.47
C TYR A 361 5.06 -12.02 34.16
N LYS A 362 5.96 -11.84 35.14
CA LYS A 362 7.09 -10.90 35.01
C LYS A 362 8.02 -11.22 33.83
N SER A 363 8.32 -12.50 33.61
CA SER A 363 9.12 -12.99 32.49
C SER A 363 8.48 -12.75 31.12
N LEU A 364 7.14 -12.61 31.06
CA LEU A 364 6.38 -12.29 29.85
C LEU A 364 6.21 -10.79 29.61
N ARG A 365 6.74 -9.94 30.50
CA ARG A 365 6.79 -8.48 30.31
C ARG A 365 7.94 -8.06 29.36
N LYS A 366 7.99 -8.75 28.23
CA LYS A 366 8.95 -8.57 27.13
C LYS A 366 8.21 -8.12 25.87
N PRO A 367 8.89 -7.73 24.79
CA PRO A 367 8.23 -7.48 23.51
C PRO A 367 7.54 -8.74 22.96
N TRP A 368 6.39 -8.57 22.32
CA TRP A 368 5.61 -9.61 21.64
C TRP A 368 5.50 -9.24 20.18
N TYR A 369 6.20 -9.98 19.33
CA TYR A 369 6.20 -9.78 17.88
C TYR A 369 5.16 -10.70 17.24
N SER A 370 4.11 -10.11 16.70
CA SER A 370 2.90 -10.81 16.24
C SER A 370 2.63 -10.55 14.77
N VAL A 371 2.21 -11.60 14.07
CA VAL A 371 1.52 -11.52 12.77
C VAL A 371 0.02 -11.70 12.95
N LEU A 372 -0.74 -11.40 11.90
CA LEU A 372 -2.18 -11.66 11.84
C LEU A 372 -2.44 -13.08 11.30
N GLY A 373 -3.51 -13.71 11.76
CA GLY A 373 -4.10 -14.89 11.13
C GLY A 373 -5.46 -14.60 10.50
N ASN A 374 -6.15 -15.62 10.00
CA ASN A 374 -7.43 -15.45 9.32
C ASN A 374 -8.56 -15.04 10.27
N HIS A 375 -8.56 -15.47 11.54
CA HIS A 375 -9.53 -15.03 12.54
C HIS A 375 -9.33 -13.56 12.91
N ASP A 376 -8.09 -13.08 12.95
CA ASP A 376 -7.82 -11.64 13.17
C ASP A 376 -8.41 -10.77 12.07
N TYR A 377 -8.44 -11.28 10.83
CA TYR A 377 -9.07 -10.61 9.69
C TYR A 377 -10.59 -10.58 9.75
N ARG A 378 -11.23 -11.40 10.58
CA ARG A 378 -12.69 -11.36 10.74
C ARG A 378 -13.17 -10.22 11.64
N GLY A 379 -12.22 -9.53 12.28
CA GLY A 379 -12.44 -8.31 13.06
C GLY A 379 -11.97 -7.04 12.34
N ASP A 380 -11.62 -6.02 13.13
CA ASP A 380 -10.94 -4.83 12.67
C ASP A 380 -9.41 -5.05 12.67
N VAL A 381 -8.87 -5.26 11.48
CA VAL A 381 -7.43 -5.47 11.30
C VAL A 381 -6.66 -4.19 11.61
N LYS A 382 -7.21 -3.02 11.26
CA LYS A 382 -6.52 -1.75 11.52
C LYS A 382 -6.36 -1.48 13.01
N ALA A 383 -7.33 -1.87 13.83
CA ALA A 383 -7.26 -1.75 15.28
C ALA A 383 -6.07 -2.54 15.85
N GLN A 384 -5.90 -3.79 15.43
CA GLN A 384 -4.81 -4.67 15.89
C GLN A 384 -3.42 -4.17 15.47
N LEU A 385 -3.35 -3.51 14.31
CA LEU A 385 -2.14 -2.89 13.75
C LEU A 385 -1.86 -1.49 14.31
N ASP A 386 -2.81 -0.88 15.03
CA ASP A 386 -2.70 0.51 15.43
C ASP A 386 -1.63 0.69 16.53
N PRO A 387 -0.70 1.64 16.37
CA PRO A 387 0.31 1.93 17.39
C PRO A 387 -0.24 2.27 18.78
N ILE A 388 -1.52 2.65 18.91
CA ILE A 388 -2.10 2.92 20.22
C ILE A 388 -2.19 1.67 21.08
N LEU A 389 -2.38 0.48 20.51
CA LEU A 389 -2.38 -0.76 21.31
C LEU A 389 -1.01 -0.96 21.99
N ARG A 390 0.07 -0.57 21.30
CA ARG A 390 1.42 -0.52 21.90
C ARG A 390 1.57 0.57 22.97
N ARG A 391 0.75 1.63 22.94
CA ARG A 391 0.72 2.64 24.02
C ARG A 391 -0.07 2.14 25.23
N ILE A 392 -1.13 1.37 25.01
CA ILE A 392 -1.91 0.71 26.07
C ILE A 392 -1.06 -0.36 26.75
N ASP A 393 -0.42 -1.22 25.97
CA ASP A 393 0.50 -2.24 26.45
C ASP A 393 1.76 -2.28 25.56
N ARG A 394 2.89 -1.82 26.12
CA ARG A 394 4.17 -1.68 25.40
C ARG A 394 4.72 -3.00 24.85
N ARG A 395 4.22 -4.12 25.34
CA ARG A 395 4.59 -5.46 24.86
C ARG A 395 4.08 -5.69 23.44
N TRP A 396 2.94 -5.11 23.07
CA TRP A 396 2.27 -5.39 21.80
C TRP A 396 3.01 -4.83 20.58
N PHE A 397 3.51 -5.72 19.73
CA PHE A 397 4.07 -5.38 18.43
C PHE A 397 3.41 -6.25 17.34
N CYS A 398 2.36 -5.73 16.70
CA CYS A 398 1.74 -6.37 15.56
C CYS A 398 1.85 -5.49 14.31
N LEU A 399 2.32 -6.09 13.21
CA LEU A 399 2.28 -5.54 11.87
C LEU A 399 1.88 -6.66 10.91
N ARG A 400 1.33 -6.33 9.74
CA ARG A 400 1.05 -7.32 8.68
C ARG A 400 2.31 -8.12 8.36
N SER A 401 3.41 -7.41 8.11
CA SER A 401 4.68 -8.01 7.76
C SER A 401 5.84 -7.07 8.01
N PHE A 402 6.95 -7.61 8.45
CA PHE A 402 8.13 -6.86 8.86
C PHE A 402 9.34 -7.78 9.02
N VAL A 403 10.52 -7.19 9.06
CA VAL A 403 11.76 -7.90 9.41
C VAL A 403 12.17 -7.48 10.82
N LEU A 404 12.54 -8.45 11.63
CA LEU A 404 13.17 -8.21 12.94
C LEU A 404 14.59 -8.79 12.91
N ASN A 405 15.58 -7.92 12.98
CA ASN A 405 16.96 -8.30 13.20
C ASN A 405 17.21 -8.44 14.70
N ALA A 406 17.41 -9.67 15.16
CA ALA A 406 17.60 -9.99 16.57
C ALA A 406 19.06 -10.36 16.85
N ALA A 407 19.70 -9.57 17.72
CA ALA A 407 21.04 -9.83 18.25
C ALA A 407 22.16 -9.97 17.19
N GLU A 408 21.97 -9.47 15.97
CA GLU A 408 22.86 -9.71 14.81
C GLU A 408 23.08 -11.20 14.45
N ILE A 409 22.35 -12.10 15.11
CA ILE A 409 22.44 -13.56 14.94
C ILE A 409 21.35 -14.03 13.98
N THR A 410 20.16 -13.44 14.08
CA THR A 410 18.96 -13.96 13.40
C THR A 410 18.15 -12.84 12.78
N ASP A 411 17.70 -13.05 11.55
CA ASP A 411 16.63 -12.26 10.96
C ASP A 411 15.34 -13.07 10.96
N PHE A 412 14.30 -12.48 11.56
CA PHE A 412 12.93 -12.96 11.45
C PHE A 412 12.21 -12.21 10.35
N PHE A 413 11.47 -12.93 9.53
CA PHE A 413 10.64 -12.39 8.45
C PHE A 413 9.19 -12.75 8.76
N PHE A 414 8.46 -11.79 9.30
CA PHE A 414 7.05 -11.91 9.59
C PHE A 414 6.24 -11.63 8.32
N VAL A 415 5.37 -12.55 7.93
CA VAL A 415 4.68 -12.57 6.62
C VAL A 415 3.17 -12.65 6.83
N ASP A 416 2.43 -11.75 6.18
CA ASP A 416 0.96 -11.76 6.19
C ASP A 416 0.46 -12.85 5.24
N THR A 417 0.20 -14.03 5.80
CA THR A 417 -0.17 -15.21 5.00
C THR A 417 -1.65 -15.25 4.62
N THR A 418 -2.54 -14.53 5.33
CA THR A 418 -4.00 -14.57 5.10
C THR A 418 -4.39 -14.13 3.68
N PRO A 419 -3.81 -13.08 3.08
CA PRO A 419 -4.13 -12.67 1.71
C PRO A 419 -3.76 -13.69 0.63
N PHE A 420 -2.94 -14.70 0.94
CA PHE A 420 -2.55 -15.73 -0.03
C PHE A 420 -3.64 -16.76 -0.28
N VAL A 421 -4.53 -17.01 0.69
CA VAL A 421 -5.52 -18.09 0.63
C VAL A 421 -6.71 -17.66 -0.21
N ASP A 422 -6.96 -18.36 -1.32
CA ASP A 422 -8.01 -18.03 -2.29
C ASP A 422 -9.42 -18.21 -1.71
N ALA A 423 -9.60 -19.24 -0.88
CA ALA A 423 -10.89 -19.55 -0.27
C ALA A 423 -11.49 -18.35 0.49
N TYR A 424 -10.68 -17.54 1.20
CA TYR A 424 -11.21 -16.39 1.95
C TYR A 424 -11.75 -15.25 1.08
N PHE A 425 -11.46 -15.26 -0.23
CA PHE A 425 -11.98 -14.28 -1.18
C PHE A 425 -13.11 -14.86 -2.03
N ASN A 426 -12.98 -16.13 -2.43
CA ASN A 426 -13.89 -16.76 -3.37
C ASN A 426 -15.04 -17.49 -2.66
N GLU A 427 -14.77 -18.05 -1.49
CA GLU A 427 -15.65 -18.95 -0.74
C GLU A 427 -15.57 -18.64 0.78
N PRO A 428 -15.84 -17.40 1.23
CA PRO A 428 -15.66 -17.02 2.64
C PRO A 428 -16.70 -17.63 3.58
N GLU A 429 -17.63 -18.45 3.07
CA GLU A 429 -18.83 -18.92 3.78
C GLU A 429 -19.59 -17.74 4.41
N ASP A 430 -19.91 -17.80 5.71
CA ASP A 430 -20.59 -16.75 6.47
C ASP A 430 -19.61 -15.72 7.10
N HIS A 431 -18.31 -15.84 6.83
CA HIS A 431 -17.31 -14.96 7.42
C HIS A 431 -17.13 -13.65 6.62
N ILE A 432 -16.97 -12.54 7.35
CA ILE A 432 -16.66 -11.24 6.78
C ILE A 432 -15.21 -10.91 7.11
N TYR A 433 -14.39 -10.68 6.08
CA TYR A 433 -12.97 -10.37 6.25
C TYR A 433 -12.68 -8.88 5.98
N ASP A 434 -11.86 -8.27 6.82
CA ASP A 434 -11.36 -6.90 6.66
C ASP A 434 -10.17 -6.84 5.71
N TRP A 435 -10.48 -6.65 4.43
CA TRP A 435 -9.50 -6.50 3.36
C TRP A 435 -8.98 -5.07 3.17
N ARG A 436 -9.23 -4.15 4.10
CA ARG A 436 -8.75 -2.76 3.98
C ARG A 436 -7.21 -2.74 3.92
N GLY A 437 -6.69 -2.19 2.82
CA GLY A 437 -5.26 -2.13 2.54
C GLY A 437 -4.67 -3.35 1.83
N ILE A 438 -5.50 -4.34 1.46
CA ILE A 438 -5.08 -5.52 0.68
C ILE A 438 -5.41 -5.36 -0.81
N TYR A 439 -6.50 -4.69 -1.17
CA TYR A 439 -6.85 -4.51 -2.57
C TYR A 439 -5.93 -3.51 -3.30
N PRO A 440 -5.55 -3.76 -4.57
CA PRO A 440 -5.81 -4.98 -5.35
C PRO A 440 -4.97 -6.18 -4.85
N ARG A 441 -5.63 -7.30 -4.55
CA ARG A 441 -5.04 -8.49 -3.91
C ARG A 441 -3.81 -9.01 -4.65
N GLU A 442 -3.89 -9.23 -5.96
CA GLU A 442 -2.75 -9.76 -6.72
C GLU A 442 -1.54 -8.83 -6.71
N THR A 443 -1.79 -7.51 -6.76
CA THR A 443 -0.72 -6.52 -6.64
C THR A 443 -0.09 -6.57 -5.25
N TYR A 444 -0.92 -6.66 -4.20
CA TYR A 444 -0.45 -6.82 -2.83
C TYR A 444 0.42 -8.06 -2.68
N VAL A 445 -0.09 -9.24 -3.04
CA VAL A 445 0.64 -10.51 -2.88
C VAL A 445 1.91 -10.53 -3.73
N SER A 446 1.86 -10.04 -4.97
CA SER A 446 3.04 -9.98 -5.85
C SER A 446 4.14 -9.06 -5.29
N ASN A 447 3.76 -7.85 -4.84
CA ASN A 447 4.70 -6.94 -4.20
C ASN A 447 5.25 -7.54 -2.90
N HIS A 448 4.39 -8.20 -2.13
CA HIS A 448 4.77 -8.82 -0.87
C HIS A 448 5.84 -9.90 -1.06
N LEU A 449 5.63 -10.79 -2.03
CA LEU A 449 6.61 -11.82 -2.41
C LEU A 449 7.93 -11.22 -2.90
N LYS A 450 7.85 -10.13 -3.69
CA LYS A 450 9.03 -9.42 -4.18
C LYS A 450 9.82 -8.79 -3.04
N ASP A 451 9.15 -8.10 -2.12
CA ASP A 451 9.75 -7.42 -0.99
C ASP A 451 10.36 -8.42 0.00
N LEU A 452 9.68 -9.54 0.26
CA LEU A 452 10.21 -10.64 1.06
C LEU A 452 11.45 -11.28 0.43
N ASN A 453 11.40 -11.62 -0.86
CA ASN A 453 12.56 -12.18 -1.57
C ASN A 453 13.75 -11.22 -1.53
N SER A 454 13.51 -9.91 -1.72
CA SER A 454 14.55 -8.89 -1.58
C SER A 454 15.14 -8.87 -0.16
N ALA A 455 14.29 -8.88 0.87
CA ALA A 455 14.73 -8.83 2.26
C ALA A 455 15.54 -10.08 2.65
N LEU A 456 15.11 -11.26 2.18
CA LEU A 456 15.82 -12.53 2.38
C LEU A 456 17.18 -12.57 1.69
N ARG A 457 17.29 -12.03 0.47
CA ARG A 457 18.57 -11.90 -0.26
C ARG A 457 19.54 -10.92 0.39
N GLU A 458 19.02 -9.83 0.94
CA GLU A 458 19.81 -8.81 1.65
C GLU A 458 20.33 -9.30 3.01
N SER A 459 19.68 -10.31 3.61
CA SER A 459 20.02 -10.80 4.95
C SER A 459 21.32 -11.60 4.98
N THR A 460 22.23 -11.14 5.84
CA THR A 460 23.51 -11.79 6.19
C THR A 460 23.47 -12.50 7.54
N ALA A 461 22.30 -12.62 8.16
CA ALA A 461 22.13 -13.24 9.46
C ALA A 461 22.56 -14.72 9.45
N LYS A 462 22.95 -15.24 10.62
CA LYS A 462 23.32 -16.66 10.77
C LYS A 462 22.11 -17.57 10.64
N TRP A 463 20.95 -17.12 11.13
CA TRP A 463 19.68 -17.82 11.01
C TRP A 463 18.66 -16.95 10.28
N LYS A 464 17.89 -17.55 9.39
CA LYS A 464 16.74 -16.94 8.73
C LYS A 464 15.48 -17.70 9.13
N ILE A 465 14.60 -17.02 9.86
CA ILE A 465 13.35 -17.59 10.37
C ILE A 465 12.19 -16.86 9.73
N VAL A 466 11.29 -17.57 9.07
CA VAL A 466 10.06 -16.99 8.53
C VAL A 466 8.91 -17.35 9.45
N VAL A 467 8.11 -16.36 9.82
CA VAL A 467 6.93 -16.52 10.68
C VAL A 467 5.70 -16.11 9.89
N GLY A 468 4.77 -17.04 9.74
CA GLY A 468 3.45 -16.80 9.15
C GLY A 468 2.37 -17.37 10.05
N HIS A 469 1.12 -17.32 9.61
CA HIS A 469 0.01 -17.97 10.32
C HIS A 469 -0.30 -19.34 9.74
N HIS A 470 -0.49 -19.41 8.42
CA HIS A 470 -0.90 -20.63 7.72
C HIS A 470 0.27 -21.60 7.52
N SER A 471 -0.01 -22.90 7.51
CA SER A 471 1.02 -23.92 7.34
C SER A 471 1.43 -24.07 5.86
N ILE A 472 2.74 -24.20 5.63
CA ILE A 472 3.27 -24.65 4.33
C ILE A 472 3.28 -26.17 4.28
N ARG A 473 3.69 -26.79 5.39
CA ARG A 473 3.69 -28.24 5.60
C ARG A 473 3.08 -28.53 6.96
N SER A 474 1.97 -29.27 7.00
CA SER A 474 1.37 -29.75 8.24
C SER A 474 0.68 -31.10 8.01
N VAL A 475 0.54 -31.88 9.08
CA VAL A 475 -0.33 -33.06 9.14
C VAL A 475 -1.57 -32.85 10.02
N GLY A 476 -1.78 -31.64 10.52
CA GLY A 476 -2.95 -31.27 11.31
C GLY A 476 -4.23 -31.11 10.50
N HIS A 477 -5.24 -30.54 11.17
CA HIS A 477 -6.60 -30.42 10.67
C HIS A 477 -6.70 -29.68 9.33
N HIS A 478 -6.03 -28.55 9.17
CA HIS A 478 -6.03 -27.75 7.95
C HIS A 478 -5.04 -28.33 6.93
N GLY A 479 -3.84 -28.72 7.37
CA GLY A 479 -2.79 -29.24 6.50
C GLY A 479 -2.23 -28.17 5.56
N ASP A 480 -1.49 -28.60 4.52
CA ASP A 480 -0.78 -27.67 3.62
C ASP A 480 -1.68 -26.61 2.97
N THR A 481 -1.28 -25.35 3.09
CA THR A 481 -1.87 -24.25 2.32
C THR A 481 -1.29 -24.24 0.90
N HIS A 482 -2.12 -24.63 -0.07
CA HIS A 482 -1.74 -24.83 -1.46
C HIS A 482 -1.02 -23.62 -2.08
N GLU A 483 -1.53 -22.40 -1.86
CA GLU A 483 -0.98 -21.17 -2.42
C GLU A 483 0.39 -20.85 -1.83
N LEU A 484 0.62 -21.14 -0.55
CA LEU A 484 1.94 -20.96 0.07
C LEU A 484 2.95 -21.97 -0.45
N VAL A 485 2.56 -23.22 -0.64
CA VAL A 485 3.42 -24.26 -1.25
C VAL A 485 3.87 -23.84 -2.66
N HIS A 486 2.98 -23.22 -3.44
CA HIS A 486 3.29 -22.85 -4.83
C HIS A 486 3.98 -21.49 -4.98
N ARG A 487 3.63 -20.50 -4.14
CA ARG A 487 4.07 -19.11 -4.32
C ARG A 487 5.17 -18.70 -3.34
N LEU A 488 5.10 -19.15 -2.08
CA LEU A 488 5.98 -18.72 -1.01
C LEU A 488 7.17 -19.67 -0.82
N LEU A 489 6.90 -20.97 -0.71
CA LEU A 489 7.93 -21.98 -0.46
C LEU A 489 9.13 -21.91 -1.42
N PRO A 490 8.95 -21.75 -2.76
CA PRO A 490 10.09 -21.65 -3.68
C PRO A 490 11.01 -20.46 -3.38
N ILE A 491 10.45 -19.34 -2.87
CA ILE A 491 11.24 -18.18 -2.46
C ILE A 491 12.02 -18.49 -1.19
N LEU A 492 11.41 -19.19 -0.23
CA LEU A 492 12.08 -19.53 1.03
C LEU A 492 13.24 -20.51 0.78
N GLU A 493 13.02 -21.51 -0.06
CA GLU A 493 14.03 -22.49 -0.45
C GLU A 493 15.18 -21.84 -1.22
N ALA A 494 14.88 -20.99 -2.19
CA ALA A 494 15.89 -20.27 -2.98
C ALA A 494 16.77 -19.33 -2.13
N ASN A 495 16.31 -18.96 -0.93
CA ASN A 495 17.02 -18.05 -0.02
C ASN A 495 17.61 -18.74 1.22
N ASN A 496 17.59 -20.09 1.26
CA ASN A 496 18.12 -20.89 2.37
C ASN A 496 17.53 -20.48 3.72
N VAL A 497 16.20 -20.33 3.80
CA VAL A 497 15.51 -20.18 5.09
C VAL A 497 15.74 -21.44 5.93
N ASP A 498 16.00 -21.26 7.23
CA ASP A 498 16.27 -22.39 8.13
C ASP A 498 14.96 -22.94 8.69
N PHE A 499 14.09 -22.05 9.20
CA PHE A 499 12.85 -22.41 9.89
C PHE A 499 11.66 -21.64 9.33
N TYR A 500 10.54 -22.34 9.12
CA TYR A 500 9.22 -21.74 8.91
C TYR A 500 8.33 -22.07 10.12
N MET A 501 7.83 -21.05 10.80
CA MET A 501 7.01 -21.17 12.01
C MET A 501 5.59 -20.67 11.74
N ASN A 502 4.59 -21.42 12.18
CA ASN A 502 3.17 -21.13 11.94
C ASN A 502 2.25 -21.58 13.10
N GLY A 503 0.96 -21.26 13.03
CA GLY A 503 -0.04 -21.61 14.06
C GLY A 503 -1.26 -22.39 13.56
N HIS A 504 -1.79 -22.06 12.39
CA HIS A 504 -3.14 -22.39 11.90
C HIS A 504 -3.71 -23.78 12.20
N ASP A 505 -2.88 -24.83 12.27
CA ASP A 505 -3.30 -26.21 12.51
C ASP A 505 -3.63 -26.56 13.98
N HIS A 506 -3.58 -25.59 14.90
CA HIS A 506 -3.99 -25.76 16.29
C HIS A 506 -3.33 -26.91 17.06
N CYS A 507 -2.07 -27.20 16.73
CA CYS A 507 -1.29 -28.28 17.30
C CYS A 507 0.19 -27.88 17.41
N LEU A 508 1.02 -28.80 17.90
CA LEU A 508 2.47 -28.67 17.94
C LEU A 508 3.12 -29.68 17.00
N GLU A 509 3.96 -29.21 16.09
CA GLU A 509 4.48 -30.04 15.00
C GLU A 509 5.95 -29.75 14.67
N ARG A 510 6.65 -30.79 14.22
CA ARG A 510 7.89 -30.64 13.46
C ARG A 510 7.91 -31.58 12.26
N ILE A 511 8.05 -31.00 11.07
CA ILE A 511 8.11 -31.70 9.80
C ILE A 511 9.38 -31.32 9.03
N SER A 512 9.98 -32.29 8.35
CA SER A 512 11.06 -32.08 7.38
C SER A 512 10.76 -32.83 6.08
N CYS A 513 11.07 -32.24 4.93
CA CYS A 513 10.86 -32.87 3.63
C CYS A 513 12.18 -33.20 2.95
N HIS A 514 12.26 -34.30 2.20
CA HIS A 514 13.51 -34.74 1.56
C HIS A 514 14.09 -33.71 0.59
N ASN A 515 13.22 -32.92 -0.06
CA ASN A 515 13.60 -31.93 -1.07
C ASN A 515 13.79 -30.52 -0.51
N SER A 516 13.68 -30.33 0.81
CA SER A 516 13.77 -29.02 1.44
C SER A 516 14.66 -29.06 2.68
N ARG A 517 15.55 -28.07 2.82
CA ARG A 517 16.36 -27.92 4.04
C ARG A 517 15.59 -27.24 5.17
N ILE A 518 14.48 -26.57 4.84
CA ILE A 518 13.63 -25.86 5.79
C ILE A 518 13.04 -26.87 6.77
N GLN A 519 13.04 -26.52 8.06
CA GLN A 519 12.19 -27.21 9.04
C GLN A 519 10.88 -26.46 9.18
N PHE A 520 9.78 -27.20 9.06
CA PHE A 520 8.44 -26.68 9.23
C PHE A 520 7.99 -26.96 10.66
N LEU A 521 7.66 -25.90 11.38
CA LEU A 521 7.33 -25.93 12.80
C LEU A 521 5.95 -25.31 12.98
N THR A 522 5.06 -26.00 13.68
CA THR A 522 3.75 -25.47 14.05
C THR A 522 3.70 -25.31 15.57
N SER A 523 3.24 -24.16 16.02
CA SER A 523 2.95 -23.86 17.43
C SER A 523 1.61 -23.11 17.53
N GLY A 524 0.54 -23.80 17.17
CA GLY A 524 -0.84 -23.28 17.15
C GLY A 524 -1.67 -23.59 18.38
N ALA A 525 -1.03 -24.06 19.44
CA ALA A 525 -1.76 -24.72 20.52
C ALA A 525 -1.98 -23.81 21.73
N GLY A 526 -1.97 -22.48 21.53
CA GLY A 526 -1.99 -21.48 22.61
C GLY A 526 -3.30 -21.41 23.40
N SER A 527 -4.36 -21.95 22.84
CA SER A 527 -5.67 -22.12 23.48
C SER A 527 -6.32 -23.39 22.95
N LYS A 528 -7.51 -23.35 22.34
CA LYS A 528 -8.21 -24.55 21.82
C LYS A 528 -7.34 -25.33 20.80
N ALA A 529 -7.24 -26.65 20.98
CA ALA A 529 -6.53 -27.59 20.11
C ALA A 529 -7.46 -28.66 19.51
N TRP A 530 -7.02 -29.35 18.46
CA TRP A 530 -7.85 -30.29 17.68
C TRP A 530 -7.37 -31.73 17.84
N ARG A 531 -7.99 -32.45 18.78
CA ARG A 531 -7.58 -33.81 19.13
C ARG A 531 -8.02 -34.85 18.08
N GLY A 532 -7.08 -35.70 17.67
CA GLY A 532 -7.34 -36.89 16.85
C GLY A 532 -7.51 -36.63 15.35
N ASP A 533 -7.07 -35.47 14.85
CA ASP A 533 -7.22 -35.06 13.46
C ASP A 533 -5.86 -34.96 12.76
N GLU A 534 -5.29 -36.12 12.43
CA GLU A 534 -4.01 -36.25 11.73
C GLU A 534 -4.21 -36.76 10.29
N LYS A 535 -3.57 -36.10 9.33
CA LYS A 535 -3.56 -36.46 7.91
C LYS A 535 -2.31 -37.28 7.58
N LEU A 536 -2.49 -38.38 6.85
CA LEU A 536 -1.39 -39.22 6.37
C LEU A 536 -0.53 -38.52 5.32
N ARG A 537 0.79 -38.68 5.40
CA ARG A 537 1.75 -38.04 4.51
C ARG A 537 2.88 -38.97 4.07
N ASN A 538 3.20 -38.98 2.77
CA ASN A 538 4.21 -39.87 2.18
C ASN A 538 5.53 -39.17 1.76
N ASP A 539 5.56 -37.84 1.65
CA ASP A 539 6.67 -37.06 1.07
C ASP A 539 7.56 -36.34 2.09
N CYS A 540 7.07 -36.14 3.31
CA CYS A 540 7.80 -35.50 4.42
C CYS A 540 7.79 -36.38 5.68
N ALA A 541 8.86 -36.32 6.46
CA ALA A 541 8.97 -36.99 7.75
C ALA A 541 8.38 -36.10 8.85
N VAL A 542 7.40 -36.64 9.58
CA VAL A 542 6.83 -36.05 10.80
C VAL A 542 7.68 -36.53 11.98
N HIS A 543 8.48 -35.63 12.56
CA HIS A 543 9.35 -35.96 13.69
C HIS A 543 8.67 -35.80 15.04
N PHE A 544 7.66 -34.95 15.09
CA PHE A 544 6.87 -34.68 16.28
C PHE A 544 5.50 -34.15 15.86
N PHE A 545 4.46 -34.65 16.51
CA PHE A 545 3.09 -34.19 16.41
C PHE A 545 2.44 -34.31 17.79
N TYR A 546 1.76 -33.27 18.22
CA TYR A 546 0.99 -33.25 19.45
C TYR A 546 -0.25 -32.38 19.26
N ASP A 547 -1.42 -33.01 19.40
CA ASP A 547 -2.75 -32.46 19.14
C ASP A 547 -3.41 -31.83 20.38
N GLY A 548 -2.62 -31.67 21.45
CA GLY A 548 -3.01 -30.96 22.67
C GLY A 548 -2.47 -29.53 22.71
N GLN A 549 -2.85 -28.83 23.78
CA GLN A 549 -2.55 -27.42 23.99
C GLN A 549 -1.13 -27.23 24.53
N GLY A 550 -0.49 -26.12 24.20
CA GLY A 550 0.92 -25.89 24.52
C GLY A 550 1.59 -24.80 23.71
N PHE A 551 2.92 -24.80 23.72
CA PHE A 551 3.75 -23.81 23.03
C PHE A 551 5.17 -24.33 22.79
N MET A 552 5.98 -23.56 22.05
CA MET A 552 7.37 -23.87 21.75
C MET A 552 8.31 -22.84 22.40
N SER A 553 9.46 -23.27 22.89
CA SER A 553 10.60 -22.39 23.19
C SER A 553 11.75 -22.64 22.23
N VAL A 554 12.53 -21.59 21.99
CA VAL A 554 13.73 -21.63 21.16
C VAL A 554 14.86 -20.90 21.88
N GLN A 555 15.98 -21.60 22.07
CA GLN A 555 17.26 -21.00 22.49
C GLN A 555 18.22 -21.08 21.32
N LEU A 556 18.79 -19.95 20.94
CA LEU A 556 19.55 -19.78 19.72
C LEU A 556 20.89 -19.10 20.03
N SER A 557 21.93 -19.55 19.35
CA SER A 557 23.25 -18.93 19.30
C SER A 557 23.69 -18.85 17.84
N SER A 558 24.84 -18.26 17.57
CA SER A 558 25.39 -18.19 16.20
C SER A 558 25.61 -19.55 15.52
N THR A 559 25.70 -20.64 16.30
CA THR A 559 26.02 -21.99 15.82
C THR A 559 25.01 -23.06 16.20
N ASN A 560 24.18 -22.85 17.22
CA ASN A 560 23.24 -23.86 17.71
C ASN A 560 21.84 -23.29 17.90
N ALA A 561 20.84 -24.08 17.55
CA ALA A 561 19.44 -23.86 17.93
C ALA A 561 18.93 -25.06 18.74
N GLN A 562 18.32 -24.80 19.89
CA GLN A 562 17.59 -25.77 20.69
C GLN A 562 16.12 -25.37 20.73
N MET A 563 15.25 -26.31 20.37
CA MET A 563 13.80 -26.15 20.40
C MET A 563 13.20 -27.14 21.37
N ARG A 564 12.20 -26.69 22.14
CA ARG A 564 11.43 -27.54 23.04
C ARG A 564 9.95 -27.26 22.87
N PHE A 565 9.14 -28.30 22.78
CA PHE A 565 7.69 -28.21 22.74
C PHE A 565 7.12 -28.64 24.08
N TYR A 566 6.21 -27.83 24.61
CA TYR A 566 5.62 -28.03 25.93
C TYR A 566 4.13 -28.23 25.80
N ASP A 567 3.58 -29.15 26.57
CA ASP A 567 2.13 -29.25 26.74
C ASP A 567 1.60 -28.19 27.72
N VAL A 568 0.29 -28.21 27.94
CA VAL A 568 -0.44 -27.32 28.84
C VAL A 568 0.03 -27.41 30.30
N GLU A 569 0.62 -28.52 30.73
CA GLU A 569 1.17 -28.68 32.09
C GLU A 569 2.61 -28.17 32.20
N GLY A 570 3.19 -27.69 31.09
CA GLY A 570 4.57 -27.22 31.00
C GLY A 570 5.58 -28.37 30.90
N LYS A 571 5.14 -29.58 30.58
CA LYS A 571 6.03 -30.73 30.37
C LYS A 571 6.61 -30.66 28.96
N ALA A 572 7.94 -30.77 28.87
CA ALA A 572 8.62 -30.84 27.58
C ALA A 572 8.32 -32.19 26.90
N MET A 573 7.49 -32.16 25.86
CA MET A 573 7.05 -33.33 25.10
C MET A 573 8.06 -33.72 24.03
N TYR A 574 8.80 -32.74 23.51
CA TYR A 574 9.81 -32.96 22.49
C TYR A 574 10.94 -31.94 22.61
N ARG A 575 12.16 -32.39 22.31
CA ARG A 575 13.36 -31.56 22.29
C ARG A 575 14.15 -31.86 21.03
N TRP A 576 14.58 -30.81 20.36
CA TRP A 576 15.44 -30.92 19.19
C TRP A 576 16.58 -29.91 19.23
N ASN A 577 17.78 -30.38 18.90
CA ASN A 577 18.96 -29.55 18.77
C ASN A 577 19.48 -29.63 17.32
N VAL A 578 19.87 -28.49 16.78
CA VAL A 578 20.57 -28.41 15.49
C VAL A 578 21.79 -27.51 15.61
N THR A 579 22.88 -27.99 15.03
CA THR A 579 24.14 -27.27 14.94
C THR A 579 24.37 -26.90 13.48
N ARG A 580 24.69 -25.64 13.24
CA ARG A 580 25.09 -25.15 11.92
C ARG A 580 26.50 -25.65 11.62
N GLN A 581 26.67 -26.42 10.56
CA GLN A 581 27.99 -26.83 10.11
C GLN A 581 28.73 -25.60 9.55
N LEU A 582 29.87 -25.25 10.16
CA LEU A 582 30.77 -24.22 9.62
C LEU A 582 31.44 -24.79 8.37
N HIS A 583 30.96 -24.43 7.18
CA HIS A 583 31.74 -24.67 5.97
C HIS A 583 32.95 -23.72 6.00
N PHE A 584 34.13 -24.27 6.30
CA PHE A 584 35.38 -23.64 5.92
C PHE A 584 35.42 -23.62 4.40
N HIS A 585 35.21 -22.45 3.79
CA HIS A 585 35.65 -22.25 2.42
C HIS A 585 37.17 -22.30 2.42
N SER A 586 37.73 -23.47 2.10
CA SER A 586 39.10 -23.55 1.62
C SER A 586 39.14 -22.82 0.28
N GLU A 587 39.77 -21.65 0.25
CA GLU A 587 40.20 -21.02 -0.99
C GLU A 587 41.14 -21.99 -1.73
N MET A 588 40.74 -22.35 -2.96
CA MET A 588 41.63 -22.84 -4.02
C MET A 588 41.25 -22.16 -5.32
#